data_AF-A0A814MXU0-F1
#
_entry.id   AF-A0A814MXU0-F1
#
_cell.length_a   1.000
_cell.length_b   1.000
_cell.length_c   1.000
_cell.angle_alpha   90.00
_cell.angle_beta   90.00
_cell.angle_gamma   90.00
#
_symmetry.space_group_name_H-M   'P 1'
#
loop_
_entity.id
_entity.type
_entity.pdbx_description
1 polymer ?
#
loop_
_entity_poly.entity_id
_entity_poly.type
_entity_poly.pdbx_seq_one_letter_code
_entity_poly.pdbx_strand_id
1 'polypeptide(L)'
;MPRGRLEVQILEGRELKDQDLVGQNDAYIELYVDKKYKQRTTTKKDTNNPVWNEIFTFNLDKGDDHIHFDVYDDDVIGKDSIGMKKK
;
A
#
# COMPACT_ATOMS: atom_id res chain seq x y z
N MET A 1 21.59 -6.01 -14.89
CA MET A 1 22.09 -5.91 -13.51
C MET A 1 21.38 -4.73 -12.88
N PRO A 2 20.67 -4.94 -11.76
CA PRO A 2 20.05 -3.84 -11.01
C PRO A 2 21.10 -2.79 -10.67
N ARG A 3 20.74 -1.51 -10.74
CA ARG A 3 21.63 -0.40 -10.40
C ARG A 3 21.56 -0.03 -8.92
N GLY A 4 20.52 -0.48 -8.23
CA GLY A 4 20.36 -0.28 -6.80
C GLY A 4 19.32 -1.23 -6.21
N ARG A 5 19.26 -1.26 -4.89
CA ARG A 5 18.26 -1.98 -4.11
C ARG A 5 17.56 -0.99 -3.20
N LEU A 6 16.24 -0.94 -3.28
CA LEU A 6 15.38 -0.17 -2.39
C LEU A 6 14.72 -1.13 -1.41
N GLU A 7 14.92 -0.89 -0.12
CA GLU A 7 14.23 -1.62 0.95
C GLU A 7 13.22 -0.67 1.59
N VAL A 8 11.98 -1.15 1.74
CA VAL A 8 10.86 -0.35 2.22
C VAL A 8 10.18 -1.10 3.35
N GLN A 9 10.15 -0.52 4.53
CA GLN A 9 9.44 -1.06 5.67
C GLN A 9 8.11 -0.32 5.85
N ILE A 10 7.01 -1.04 5.71
CA ILE A 10 5.67 -0.56 6.03
C ILE A 10 5.39 -0.92 7.49
N LEU A 11 5.35 0.10 8.35
CA LEU A 11 5.09 -0.08 9.78
C LEU A 11 3.59 -0.15 10.05
N GLU A 12 2.90 0.98 9.88
CA GLU A 12 1.50 1.14 10.26
C GLU A 12 0.82 2.27 9.48
N GLY A 13 -0.51 2.20 9.41
CA GLY A 13 -1.41 3.27 8.99
C GLY A 13 -2.13 3.82 10.21
N ARG A 14 -2.49 5.11 10.18
CA ARG A 14 -3.22 5.76 11.27
C ARG A 14 -4.39 6.53 10.71
N GLU A 15 -5.51 6.46 11.42
CA GLU A 15 -6.73 7.20 11.10
C GLU A 15 -7.14 7.03 9.63
N LEU A 16 -7.10 5.78 9.13
CA LEU A 16 -7.63 5.48 7.81
C LEU A 16 -9.10 5.89 7.76
N LYS A 17 -9.45 6.66 6.73
CA LYS A 17 -10.77 7.26 6.61
C LYS A 17 -11.78 6.16 6.34
N ASP A 18 -12.76 6.04 7.24
CA ASP A 18 -13.94 5.21 7.03
C ASP A 18 -14.64 5.64 5.74
N GLN A 19 -14.69 4.73 4.77
CA GLN A 19 -15.58 4.90 3.62
C GLN A 19 -17.02 4.52 3.98
N ASP A 20 -17.21 3.60 4.91
CA ASP A 20 -18.52 3.15 5.33
C ASP A 20 -18.98 3.83 6.62
N LEU A 21 -20.20 4.39 6.58
CA LEU A 21 -20.90 4.97 7.72
C LEU A 21 -21.14 3.94 8.86
N VAL A 22 -20.90 2.65 8.61
CA VAL A 22 -20.95 1.53 9.55
C VAL A 22 -19.96 0.45 9.10
N GLY A 23 -18.82 0.32 9.78
CA GLY A 23 -17.81 -0.73 9.54
C GLY A 23 -16.39 -0.22 9.79
N GLN A 24 -15.45 -1.10 10.17
CA GLN A 24 -14.02 -0.76 10.18
C GLN A 24 -13.38 -1.33 8.89
N ASN A 25 -12.30 -0.72 8.41
CA ASN A 25 -11.72 -1.10 7.12
C ASN A 25 -10.87 -2.40 7.19
N ASP A 26 -10.89 -3.19 6.11
CA ASP A 26 -9.96 -4.30 5.88
C ASP A 26 -8.75 -3.83 5.05
N ALA A 27 -7.84 -3.08 5.68
CA ALA A 27 -6.81 -2.32 4.99
C ALA A 27 -5.58 -3.15 4.52
N TYR A 28 -5.15 -2.94 3.27
CA TYR A 28 -3.82 -3.33 2.76
C TYR A 28 -3.18 -2.23 1.91
N ILE A 29 -1.86 -2.28 1.79
CA ILE A 29 -1.09 -1.36 0.94
C ILE A 29 -0.51 -2.14 -0.23
N GLU A 30 -0.66 -1.58 -1.42
CA GLU A 30 -0.01 -2.03 -2.63
C GLU A 30 1.14 -1.08 -2.98
N LEU A 31 2.32 -1.64 -3.22
CA LEU A 31 3.56 -0.92 -3.49
C LEU A 31 4.06 -1.28 -4.89
N TYR A 32 4.47 -0.30 -5.68
CA TYR A 32 5.05 -0.54 -7.00
C TYR A 32 6.01 0.58 -7.42
N VAL A 33 6.97 0.24 -8.28
CA VAL A 33 7.95 1.18 -8.84
C VAL A 33 7.58 1.46 -10.29
N ASP A 34 7.25 2.71 -10.64
CA ASP A 34 6.86 3.15 -12.00
C ASP A 34 5.88 2.18 -12.72
N LYS A 35 4.85 1.74 -12.00
CA LYS A 35 3.81 0.75 -12.40
C LYS A 35 4.31 -0.68 -12.68
N LYS A 36 5.52 -1.01 -12.26
CA LYS A 36 6.15 -2.34 -12.35
C LYS A 36 6.48 -2.87 -10.94
N TYR A 37 6.88 -4.14 -10.87
CA TYR A 37 7.36 -4.77 -9.63
C TYR A 37 6.37 -4.68 -8.45
N LYS A 38 5.08 -4.89 -8.72
CA LYS A 38 4.00 -4.73 -7.73
C LYS A 38 4.10 -5.76 -6.60
N GLN A 39 4.07 -5.29 -5.36
CA GLN A 39 4.01 -6.09 -4.12
C GLN A 39 2.87 -5.55 -3.25
N ARG A 40 2.37 -6.34 -2.31
CA ARG A 40 1.32 -5.90 -1.37
C ARG A 40 1.56 -6.42 0.03
N THR A 41 1.08 -5.68 1.02
CA THR A 41 1.06 -6.12 2.41
C THR A 41 -0.01 -7.19 2.65
N THR A 42 0.04 -7.82 3.82
CA THR A 42 -1.11 -8.54 4.35
C THR A 42 -2.28 -7.58 4.60
N THR A 43 -3.49 -8.09 4.46
CA THR A 43 -4.71 -7.36 4.84
C THR A 43 -4.85 -7.36 6.36
N LYS A 44 -5.09 -6.19 6.95
CA LYS A 44 -5.41 -6.03 8.37
C LYS A 44 -6.88 -5.73 8.49
N LYS A 45 -7.59 -6.66 9.12
CA LYS A 45 -9.05 -6.63 9.16
C LYS A 45 -9.58 -5.75 10.27
N ASP A 46 -10.75 -5.18 10.03
CA ASP A 46 -11.57 -4.49 11.03
C ASP A 46 -10.76 -3.46 11.84
N THR A 47 -9.95 -2.61 11.16
CA THR A 47 -9.12 -1.60 11.84
C THR A 47 -8.77 -0.38 10.99
N ASN A 48 -8.92 0.79 11.59
CA ASN A 48 -8.50 2.08 10.99
C ASN A 48 -7.05 2.46 11.34
N ASN A 49 -6.40 1.64 12.16
CA ASN A 49 -5.01 1.81 12.57
C ASN A 49 -4.23 0.50 12.33
N PRO A 50 -4.13 0.04 11.08
CA PRO A 50 -3.49 -1.22 10.77
C PRO A 50 -1.98 -1.17 11.05
N VAL A 51 -1.45 -2.23 11.67
CA VAL A 51 -0.01 -2.43 11.85
C VAL A 51 0.42 -3.61 10.98
N TRP A 52 1.22 -3.33 9.95
CA TRP A 52 1.76 -4.35 9.05
C TRP A 52 3.12 -4.85 9.51
N ASN A 53 4.05 -3.92 9.77
CA ASN A 53 5.45 -4.21 10.07
C ASN A 53 6.09 -5.18 9.05
N GLU A 54 5.90 -4.90 7.76
CA GLU A 54 6.35 -5.74 6.65
C GLU A 54 7.47 -5.03 5.86
N ILE A 55 8.45 -5.80 5.39
CA ILE A 55 9.59 -5.29 4.64
C ILE A 55 9.52 -5.79 3.20
N PHE A 56 9.62 -4.86 2.25
CA PHE A 56 9.66 -5.11 0.82
C PHE A 56 11.00 -4.71 0.24
N THR A 57 11.42 -5.44 -0.78
CA THR A 57 12.65 -5.14 -1.51
C THR A 57 12.34 -5.00 -2.99
N PHE A 58 12.86 -3.94 -3.60
CA PHE A 58 12.78 -3.68 -5.03
C PHE A 58 14.19 -3.56 -5.59
N ASN A 59 14.43 -4.25 -6.71
CA ASN A 59 15.63 -4.06 -7.51
C ASN A 59 15.35 -2.95 -8.51
N LEU A 60 16.12 -1.87 -8.45
CA LEU A 60 15.92 -0.69 -9.30
C LEU A 60 16.79 -0.79 -10.56
N ASP A 61 16.17 -0.55 -11.71
CA ASP A 61 16.84 -0.45 -13.00
C ASP A 61 17.04 1.02 -13.42
N LYS A 62 17.62 1.25 -14.61
CA LYS A 62 17.80 2.61 -15.14
C LYS A 62 16.45 3.21 -15.54
N GLY A 63 16.08 4.33 -14.91
CA GLY A 63 14.85 5.06 -15.20
C GLY A 63 13.67 4.69 -14.30
N ASP A 64 13.93 3.92 -13.23
CA ASP A 64 13.00 3.73 -12.13
C ASP A 64 13.20 4.89 -11.13
N ASP A 65 12.29 5.86 -11.17
CA ASP A 65 12.39 7.14 -10.47
C ASP A 65 11.30 7.32 -9.40
N HIS A 66 10.20 6.57 -9.47
CA HIS A 66 9.06 6.74 -8.55
C HIS A 66 8.63 5.42 -7.91
N ILE A 67 8.47 5.46 -6.59
CA ILE A 67 7.72 4.45 -5.83
C ILE A 67 6.34 4.98 -5.49
N HIS A 68 5.34 4.12 -5.65
CA HIS A 68 3.94 4.41 -5.38
C HIS A 68 3.43 3.49 -4.28
N PHE A 69 2.49 4.03 -3.51
CA PHE A 69 1.80 3.36 -2.41
C PHE A 69 0.32 3.66 -2.56
N ASP A 70 -0.49 2.63 -2.81
CA ASP A 70 -1.93 2.74 -2.87
C ASP A 70 -2.54 1.93 -1.73
N VAL A 71 -3.43 2.55 -0.94
CA VAL A 71 -4.13 1.91 0.18
C VAL A 71 -5.52 1.48 -0.28
N TYR A 72 -5.90 0.26 0.07
CA TYR A 72 -7.15 -0.37 -0.33
C TYR A 72 -7.83 -1.02 0.88
N ASP A 73 -9.15 -1.18 0.80
CA ASP A 73 -9.96 -2.02 1.68
C ASP A 73 -10.36 -3.29 0.91
N ASP A 74 -10.16 -4.45 1.53
CA ASP A 74 -10.40 -5.78 0.97
C ASP A 74 -11.90 -6.15 1.01
N ASP A 75 -12.73 -5.46 1.81
CA ASP A 75 -14.17 -5.72 1.90
C ASP A 75 -14.95 -5.29 0.65
N VAL A 76 -14.32 -4.49 -0.22
CA VAL A 76 -14.97 -4.05 -1.46
C VAL A 76 -14.95 -5.17 -2.50
N ILE A 77 -16.03 -5.94 -2.56
CA ILE A 77 -16.45 -6.64 -3.78
C ILE A 77 -16.75 -5.57 -4.84
N GLY A 78 -15.70 -5.03 -5.46
CA GLY A 78 -15.74 -3.94 -6.43
C GLY A 78 -14.75 -2.83 -6.12
N LYS A 79 -13.46 -3.05 -6.41
CA LYS A 79 -12.34 -2.08 -6.30
C LYS A 79 -12.76 -0.59 -6.31
N ASP A 80 -12.92 0.01 -5.14
CA ASP A 80 -12.83 1.47 -4.96
C ASP A 80 -11.57 1.80 -4.16
N SER A 81 -10.84 2.82 -4.62
CA SER A 81 -9.48 3.15 -4.17
C SER A 81 -9.53 4.14 -3.01
N ILE A 82 -8.95 3.80 -1.85
CA ILE A 82 -9.17 4.53 -0.59
C ILE A 82 -8.25 5.74 -0.39
N GLY A 83 -7.26 5.93 -1.25
CA GLY A 83 -6.35 7.06 -1.07
C GLY A 83 -5.60 7.47 -2.30
N MET A 84 -6.17 8.39 -3.08
CA MET A 84 -5.38 9.31 -3.89
C MET A 84 -5.59 10.73 -3.39
N LYS A 85 -4.70 11.24 -2.52
CA LYS A 85 -4.51 12.69 -2.42
C LYS A 85 -3.59 13.12 -3.55
N LYS A 86 -4.19 13.59 -4.66
CA LYS A 86 -3.51 14.51 -5.57
C LYS A 86 -3.22 15.80 -4.80
N LYS A 87 -1.95 16.15 -4.66
CA LYS A 87 -1.55 17.54 -4.42
C LYS A 87 -1.01 18.10 -5.72
#